data_AF-R9MFR7-F1
#
_entry.id   AF-R9MFR7-F1
#
_cell.length_a   1.000
_cell.length_b   1.000
_cell.length_c   1.000
_cell.angle_alpha   90.00
_cell.angle_beta   90.00
_cell.angle_gamma   90.00
#
_symmetry.space_group_name_H-M   'P 1'
#
loop_
_entity.id
_entity.type
_entity.pdbx_description
1 polymer ?
#
loop_
_entity_poly.entity_id
_entity_poly.type
_entity_poly.pdbx_seq_one_letter_code
_entity_poly.pdbx_strand_id
1 'polypeptide(L)'
;MIKKTLQRFYLIFIVVLLYAPIITLMALSFNSSKSRAKWGGFTTQWYTQLFQDDQIMTALYTTLEIALLSALIATLLGTAGAIGIHAFRRKYRTLMMGITNIPMLNADIVTGISLMLLFIAFRFSLGFSTILVAHITFNIPYVILSVMPRLKQTNINTYEAALDLGASPFYAFFKVVFPDILPGVSSGFLLAFTMSLDDFVITHFTKGPGVDTLSTKIYSEVRKGIRPEIYALSTIMFLSVLLLLVLVNIAPDEKEDRKKILSAATVRRHKISRFLFRKVVPAVMIVIVTVSGIFYSLKSDRMDGDNQVIVYNWGEYLDPDAIEMFEEETGINVVYEEFETNEIMYPKIQSGAIAYDVVCPSDYMIERMIENDLLAEINFDNIPNIKNIGDVYMEQSRQFDPNNKYSVPYLWGTVGILYNKKMVDEPIDSWSVLWDEKYKDSILMQDSVRDAFGVALKYLGYSLNSTDLDELTAAQKLLIEQKPLVQAYVVDQVRDKMIGNEAAIGVIYSGEAIYTQLENPDLEYVIPKEGSNIWIDSLVIPKNAKHKENAEAFINFICRPEIAKMNFDYITYSIPNDAGRKLIEEPALRNSKIAFPDTKELERCETFKFLGDENDAIYNEMWREVKSK
;
A
#
# COMPACT_ATOMS: atom_id res chain seq x y z
N MET A 1 -12.03 -2.65 46.76
CA MET A 1 -11.76 -3.81 45.88
C MET A 1 -12.43 -3.69 44.52
N ILE A 2 -13.74 -3.41 44.45
CA ILE A 2 -14.52 -3.30 43.20
C ILE A 2 -13.88 -2.38 42.14
N LYS A 3 -13.37 -1.19 42.51
CA LYS A 3 -12.67 -0.29 41.57
C LYS A 3 -11.40 -0.89 40.95
N LYS A 4 -10.61 -1.67 41.70
CA LYS A 4 -9.40 -2.33 41.18
C LYS A 4 -9.74 -3.53 40.29
N THR A 5 -10.80 -4.26 40.63
CA THR A 5 -11.30 -5.36 39.80
C THR A 5 -11.88 -4.84 38.49
N LEU A 6 -12.67 -3.76 38.53
CA LEU A 6 -13.24 -3.13 37.34
C LEU A 6 -12.16 -2.50 36.45
N GLN A 7 -11.13 -1.87 37.03
CA GLN A 7 -9.98 -1.35 36.30
C GLN A 7 -9.19 -2.48 35.60
N ARG A 8 -8.96 -3.61 36.28
CA ARG A 8 -8.30 -4.78 35.68
C ARG A 8 -9.14 -5.38 34.56
N PHE A 9 -10.45 -5.49 34.76
CA PHE A 9 -11.37 -5.97 33.73
C PHE A 9 -11.36 -5.06 32.50
N TYR A 10 -11.45 -3.74 32.70
CA TYR A 10 -11.37 -2.76 31.63
C TYR A 10 -10.04 -2.83 30.86
N LEU A 11 -8.92 -2.97 31.56
CA LEU A 11 -7.61 -3.18 30.93
C LEU A 11 -7.54 -4.48 30.13
N ILE A 12 -8.02 -5.60 30.69
CA ILE A 12 -8.07 -6.89 29.99
C ILE A 12 -8.97 -6.78 28.75
N PHE A 13 -10.12 -6.12 28.87
CA PHE A 13 -11.03 -5.91 27.76
C PHE A 13 -10.38 -5.10 26.63
N ILE A 14 -9.70 -4.00 26.94
CA ILE A 14 -8.95 -3.22 25.95
C ILE A 14 -7.86 -4.07 25.29
N VAL A 15 -7.09 -4.82 26.08
CA VAL A 15 -6.03 -5.70 25.54
C VAL A 15 -6.63 -6.76 24.62
N VAL A 16 -7.71 -7.43 25.03
CA VAL A 16 -8.39 -8.41 24.16
C VAL A 16 -8.88 -7.73 22.88
N LEU A 17 -9.50 -6.57 22.97
CA LEU A 17 -10.02 -5.84 21.81
C LEU A 17 -8.90 -5.43 20.83
N LEU A 18 -7.74 -5.02 21.34
CA LEU A 18 -6.58 -4.63 20.52
C LEU A 18 -5.86 -5.84 19.89
N TYR A 19 -5.72 -6.95 20.62
CA TYR A 19 -4.92 -8.10 20.16
C TYR A 19 -5.75 -9.21 19.51
N ALA A 20 -7.07 -9.24 19.70
CA ALA A 20 -7.94 -10.26 19.08
C ALA A 20 -7.83 -10.30 17.55
N PRO A 21 -7.84 -9.17 16.82
CA PRO A 21 -7.66 -9.19 15.36
C PRO A 21 -6.31 -9.80 14.95
N ILE A 22 -5.24 -9.47 15.67
CA ILE A 22 -3.90 -10.02 15.41
C ILE A 22 -3.90 -11.54 15.63
N ILE A 23 -4.49 -12.01 16.73
CA ILE A 23 -4.63 -13.43 17.03
C ILE A 23 -5.47 -14.15 15.97
N THR A 24 -6.52 -13.51 15.44
CA THR A 24 -7.31 -14.10 14.35
C THR A 24 -6.51 -14.23 13.06
N LEU A 25 -5.68 -13.24 12.71
CA LEU A 25 -4.77 -13.34 11.56
C LEU A 25 -3.73 -14.46 11.78
N MET A 26 -3.20 -14.59 13.00
CA MET A 26 -2.31 -15.69 13.37
C MET A 26 -2.99 -17.05 13.33
N ALA A 27 -4.30 -17.14 13.53
CA ALA A 27 -5.04 -18.39 13.37
C ALA A 27 -5.28 -18.69 11.89
N LEU A 28 -5.63 -17.67 11.10
CA LEU A 28 -5.85 -17.77 9.65
C LEU A 28 -4.55 -18.08 8.88
N SER A 29 -3.37 -17.75 9.41
CA SER A 29 -2.09 -18.15 8.81
C SER A 29 -1.87 -19.67 8.80
N PHE A 30 -2.68 -20.43 9.55
CA PHE A 30 -2.71 -21.89 9.51
C PHE A 30 -3.92 -22.45 8.74
N ASN A 31 -4.78 -21.61 8.15
CA ASN A 31 -5.93 -22.05 7.37
C ASN A 31 -5.52 -22.44 5.96
N SER A 32 -5.79 -23.65 5.51
CA SER A 32 -5.48 -24.11 4.14
C SER A 32 -6.40 -23.52 3.05
N SER A 33 -7.51 -22.90 3.43
CA SER A 33 -8.40 -22.19 2.51
C SER A 33 -7.89 -20.77 2.24
N LYS A 34 -8.03 -20.30 0.99
CA LYS A 34 -7.80 -18.90 0.61
C LYS A 34 -8.92 -17.95 1.11
N SER A 35 -10.06 -18.49 1.55
CA SER A 35 -11.18 -17.70 2.08
C SER A 35 -11.10 -17.53 3.61
N ARG A 36 -11.44 -16.33 4.11
CA ARG A 36 -11.65 -16.05 5.54
C ARG A 36 -12.89 -16.74 6.12
N ALA A 37 -13.89 -17.02 5.29
CA ALA A 37 -15.20 -17.50 5.73
C ALA A 37 -15.24 -19.03 5.93
N LYS A 38 -14.35 -19.78 5.28
CA LYS A 38 -14.32 -21.24 5.34
C LYS A 38 -12.98 -21.74 5.88
N TRP A 39 -13.04 -22.53 6.95
CA TRP A 39 -11.86 -23.23 7.47
C TRP A 39 -11.58 -24.49 6.65
N GLY A 40 -10.49 -24.49 5.89
CA GLY A 40 -10.08 -25.60 5.01
C GLY A 40 -9.31 -26.72 5.73
N GLY A 41 -8.80 -26.47 6.94
CA GLY A 41 -7.90 -27.38 7.67
C GLY A 41 -6.56 -26.72 8.00
N PHE A 42 -5.75 -27.37 8.85
CA PHE A 42 -4.45 -26.85 9.31
C PHE A 42 -3.35 -27.04 8.25
N THR A 43 -2.58 -25.99 7.96
CA THR A 43 -1.40 -26.05 7.08
C THR A 43 -0.29 -25.10 7.53
N THR A 44 0.94 -25.36 7.10
CA THR A 44 2.09 -24.44 7.23
C THR A 44 2.66 -24.03 5.87
N GLN A 45 1.97 -24.36 4.76
CA GLN A 45 2.46 -24.14 3.40
C GLN A 45 2.73 -22.66 3.11
N TRP A 46 1.89 -21.76 3.66
CA TRP A 46 1.99 -20.32 3.47
C TRP A 46 3.31 -19.75 4.01
N TYR A 47 3.85 -20.34 5.07
CA TYR A 47 5.17 -19.96 5.58
C TYR A 47 6.29 -20.37 4.63
N THR A 48 6.13 -21.47 3.89
CA THR A 48 7.13 -21.90 2.91
C THR A 48 7.06 -21.04 1.65
N GLN A 49 5.85 -20.79 1.14
CA GLN A 49 5.61 -19.89 0.01
C GLN A 49 6.09 -18.47 0.31
N LEU A 50 5.92 -18.00 1.54
CA LEU A 50 6.45 -16.71 2.00
C LEU A 50 7.95 -16.56 1.77
N PHE A 51 8.75 -17.61 2.04
CA PHE A 51 10.20 -17.58 1.83
C PHE A 51 10.62 -17.82 0.38
N GLN A 52 9.70 -18.26 -0.48
CA GLN A 52 9.92 -18.42 -1.92
C GLN A 52 9.51 -17.16 -2.70
N ASP A 53 8.74 -16.26 -2.09
CA ASP A 53 8.32 -15.01 -2.69
C ASP A 53 9.48 -13.98 -2.62
N ASP A 54 10.15 -13.80 -3.76
CA ASP A 54 11.28 -12.89 -3.91
C ASP A 54 10.92 -11.42 -3.61
N GLN A 55 9.66 -11.02 -3.86
CA GLN A 55 9.20 -9.66 -3.56
C GLN A 55 9.08 -9.45 -2.05
N ILE A 56 8.49 -10.40 -1.33
CA ILE A 56 8.35 -10.32 0.13
C ILE A 56 9.73 -10.40 0.80
N MET A 57 10.59 -11.29 0.35
CA MET A 57 11.95 -11.41 0.89
C MET A 57 12.77 -10.15 0.62
N THR A 58 12.66 -9.56 -0.57
CA THR A 58 13.26 -8.25 -0.86
C THR A 58 12.75 -7.19 0.12
N ALA A 59 11.43 -7.11 0.31
CA ALA A 59 10.84 -6.12 1.22
C ALA A 59 11.31 -6.30 2.67
N LEU A 60 11.49 -7.55 3.13
CA LEU A 60 12.08 -7.88 4.43
C LEU A 60 13.51 -7.35 4.56
N TYR A 61 14.37 -7.61 3.57
CA TYR A 61 15.75 -7.15 3.59
C TYR A 61 15.82 -5.62 3.56
N THR A 62 15.08 -4.97 2.67
CA THR A 62 14.98 -3.50 2.59
C THR A 62 14.54 -2.89 3.93
N THR A 63 13.52 -3.45 4.58
CA THR A 63 13.08 -2.99 5.91
C THR A 63 14.18 -3.10 6.95
N LEU A 64 14.85 -4.25 7.05
CA LEU A 64 15.91 -4.45 8.03
C LEU A 64 17.11 -3.54 7.78
N GLU A 65 17.47 -3.32 6.51
CA GLU A 65 18.54 -2.43 6.10
C GLU A 65 18.25 -0.98 6.47
N ILE A 66 17.09 -0.46 6.08
CA ILE A 66 16.67 0.90 6.38
C ILE A 66 16.58 1.10 7.90
N ALA A 67 15.97 0.16 8.63
CA ALA A 67 15.87 0.23 10.08
C ALA A 67 17.24 0.26 10.76
N LEU A 68 18.17 -0.57 10.31
CA LEU A 68 19.49 -0.66 10.89
C LEU A 68 20.37 0.55 10.55
N LEU A 69 20.46 0.92 9.28
CA LEU A 69 21.27 2.04 8.82
C LEU A 69 20.74 3.36 9.39
N SER A 70 19.43 3.60 9.34
CA SER A 70 18.84 4.82 9.89
C SER A 70 19.04 4.89 11.40
N ALA A 71 18.88 3.80 12.15
CA ALA A 71 19.12 3.78 13.58
C ALA A 71 20.59 4.02 13.94
N LEU A 72 21.55 3.42 13.21
CA LEU A 72 22.98 3.62 13.43
C LEU A 72 23.37 5.08 13.18
N ILE A 73 22.98 5.63 12.03
CA ILE A 73 23.32 7.00 11.63
C ILE A 73 22.61 8.01 12.54
N ALA A 74 21.32 7.84 12.82
CA ALA A 74 20.58 8.69 13.74
C ALA A 74 21.14 8.60 15.18
N THR A 75 21.64 7.44 15.62
CA THR A 75 22.27 7.30 16.94
C THR A 75 23.55 8.13 17.02
N LEU A 76 24.38 8.08 15.98
CA LEU A 76 25.59 8.90 15.88
C LEU A 76 25.26 10.39 15.88
N LEU A 77 24.39 10.82 14.95
CA LEU A 77 24.02 12.22 14.78
C LEU A 77 23.24 12.76 15.98
N GLY A 78 22.30 11.99 16.52
CA GLY A 78 21.50 12.34 17.68
C GLY A 78 22.30 12.38 18.98
N THR A 79 23.27 11.48 19.17
CA THR A 79 24.18 11.55 20.34
C THR A 79 25.07 12.80 20.25
N ALA A 80 25.66 13.08 19.08
CA ALA A 80 26.45 14.29 18.86
C ALA A 80 25.60 15.56 19.05
N GLY A 81 24.38 15.57 18.50
CA GLY A 81 23.40 16.64 18.66
C GLY A 81 23.02 16.84 20.13
N ALA A 82 22.79 15.76 20.89
CA ALA A 82 22.47 15.84 22.31
C ALA A 82 23.61 16.46 23.12
N ILE A 83 24.87 16.09 22.85
CA ILE A 83 26.05 16.67 23.48
C ILE A 83 26.16 18.17 23.14
N GLY A 84 25.98 18.54 21.87
CA GLY A 84 26.02 19.94 21.42
C GLY A 84 24.92 20.80 22.04
N ILE A 85 23.68 20.30 22.04
CA ILE A 85 22.53 20.96 22.67
C ILE A 85 22.73 21.10 24.19
N HIS A 86 23.34 20.10 24.83
CA HIS A 86 23.69 20.16 26.24
C HIS A 86 24.71 21.28 26.53
N ALA A 87 25.65 21.55 25.63
CA ALA A 87 26.62 22.63 25.78
C ALA A 87 26.02 24.04 25.60
N PHE A 88 24.84 24.18 24.96
CA PHE A 88 24.23 25.49 24.74
C PHE A 88 23.68 26.16 26.00
N ARG A 89 23.71 27.51 26.01
CA ARG A 89 23.02 28.34 27.01
C ARG A 89 21.51 28.08 26.97
N ARG A 90 20.82 28.29 28.10
CA ARG A 90 19.39 27.95 28.30
C ARG A 90 18.47 28.38 27.15
N LYS A 91 18.59 29.61 26.63
CA LYS A 91 17.75 30.12 25.54
C LYS A 91 17.95 29.34 24.22
N TYR A 92 19.20 29.15 23.80
CA TYR A 92 19.54 28.43 22.57
C TYR A 92 19.27 26.94 22.68
N ARG A 93 19.47 26.36 23.88
CA ARG A 93 19.08 24.98 24.16
C ARG A 93 17.59 24.75 23.93
N THR A 94 16.73 25.63 24.45
CA THR A 94 15.27 25.53 24.23
C THR A 94 14.90 25.66 22.75
N LEU A 95 15.51 26.61 22.03
CA LEU A 95 15.27 26.79 20.60
C LEU A 95 15.67 25.54 19.79
N MET A 96 16.88 25.02 20.02
CA MET A 96 17.38 23.84 19.30
C MET A 96 16.58 22.58 19.61
N MET A 97 16.19 22.37 20.87
CA MET A 97 15.26 21.28 21.23
C MET A 97 13.90 21.43 20.52
N GLY A 98 13.39 22.67 20.38
CA GLY A 98 12.16 22.93 19.64
C GLY A 98 12.27 22.55 18.17
N ILE A 99 13.32 23.00 17.49
CA ILE A 99 13.57 22.67 16.07
C ILE A 99 13.73 21.16 15.88
N THR A 100 14.53 20.53 16.75
CA THR A 100 14.82 19.10 16.61
C THR A 100 13.57 18.26 16.85
N ASN A 101 12.62 18.70 17.68
CA ASN A 101 11.41 17.94 17.94
C ASN A 101 10.29 18.14 16.90
N ILE A 102 10.46 19.00 15.89
CA ILE A 102 9.43 19.25 14.87
C ILE A 102 8.91 17.94 14.22
N PRO A 103 9.78 17.01 13.76
CA PRO A 103 9.31 15.77 13.14
C PRO A 103 8.46 14.90 14.07
N MET A 104 8.73 14.95 15.39
CA MET A 104 8.01 14.17 16.40
C MET A 104 6.68 14.84 16.84
N LEU A 105 6.54 16.14 16.60
CA LEU A 105 5.35 16.91 16.99
C LEU A 105 4.29 16.95 15.88
N ASN A 106 4.72 16.82 14.63
CA ASN A 106 3.83 16.78 13.47
C ASN A 106 3.23 15.37 13.32
N ALA A 107 2.09 15.30 12.64
CA ALA A 107 1.56 14.01 12.17
C ALA A 107 2.52 13.42 11.11
N ASP A 108 2.71 12.09 11.14
CA ASP A 108 3.65 11.40 10.24
C ASP A 108 3.36 11.69 8.76
N ILE A 109 2.08 11.82 8.39
CA ILE A 109 1.65 12.17 7.02
C ILE A 109 2.22 13.52 6.60
N VAL A 110 2.18 14.52 7.48
CA VAL A 110 2.70 15.87 7.19
C VAL A 110 4.20 15.81 6.97
N THR A 111 4.92 15.04 7.81
CA THR A 111 6.37 14.84 7.67
C THR A 111 6.71 14.10 6.37
N GLY A 112 6.00 13.03 6.03
CA GLY A 112 6.19 12.26 4.80
C GLY A 112 6.00 13.08 3.53
N ILE A 113 4.87 13.78 3.41
CA ILE A 113 4.58 14.65 2.25
C ILE A 113 5.58 15.81 2.17
N SER A 114 5.93 16.43 3.29
CA SER A 114 6.90 17.53 3.30
C SER A 114 8.28 17.09 2.82
N LEU A 115 8.74 15.91 3.24
CA LEU A 115 10.02 15.35 2.79
C LEU A 115 9.97 14.93 1.33
N MET A 116 8.87 14.33 0.87
CA MET A 116 8.65 14.03 -0.55
C MET A 116 8.78 15.29 -1.41
N LEU A 117 8.03 16.35 -1.07
CA LEU A 117 8.09 17.64 -1.76
C LEU A 117 9.48 18.27 -1.72
N LEU A 118 10.20 18.13 -0.59
CA LEU A 118 11.58 18.57 -0.47
C LEU A 118 12.50 17.82 -1.44
N PHE A 119 12.43 16.48 -1.49
CA PHE A 119 13.23 15.68 -2.40
C PHE A 119 12.97 16.04 -3.85
N ILE A 120 11.71 16.26 -4.21
CA ILE A 120 11.29 16.71 -5.55
C ILE A 120 11.87 18.09 -5.86
N ALA A 121 11.79 19.05 -4.92
CA ALA A 121 12.33 20.40 -5.11
C ALA A 121 13.84 20.39 -5.36
N PHE A 122 14.57 19.45 -4.75
CA PHE A 122 16.00 19.24 -4.96
C PHE A 122 16.34 18.26 -6.09
N ARG A 123 15.34 17.79 -6.87
CA ARG A 123 15.50 16.86 -7.99
C ARG A 123 16.11 15.51 -7.60
N PHE A 124 15.86 15.05 -6.37
CA PHE A 124 16.16 13.68 -5.99
C PHE A 124 15.10 12.72 -6.56
N SER A 125 15.55 11.62 -7.14
CA SER A 125 14.67 10.49 -7.46
C SER A 125 14.29 9.77 -6.16
N LEU A 126 13.01 9.52 -5.97
CA LEU A 126 12.54 8.71 -4.84
C LEU A 126 13.06 7.27 -4.96
N GLY A 127 13.40 6.65 -3.84
CA GLY A 127 13.99 5.31 -3.77
C GLY A 127 14.58 5.03 -2.39
N PHE A 128 15.50 4.08 -2.31
CA PHE A 128 16.12 3.68 -1.04
C PHE A 128 16.75 4.85 -0.27
N SER A 129 17.50 5.71 -0.97
CA SER A 129 18.21 6.84 -0.37
C SER A 129 17.28 7.88 0.27
N THR A 130 16.15 8.17 -0.36
CA THR A 130 15.17 9.14 0.16
C THR A 130 14.46 8.58 1.38
N ILE A 131 14.13 7.29 1.39
CA ILE A 131 13.61 6.61 2.59
C ILE A 131 14.65 6.67 3.72
N LEU A 132 15.90 6.30 3.43
CA LEU A 132 16.97 6.30 4.45
C LEU A 132 17.17 7.70 5.08
N VAL A 133 17.23 8.76 4.26
CA VAL A 133 17.38 10.14 4.74
C VAL A 133 16.15 10.58 5.54
N ALA A 134 14.94 10.25 5.10
CA ALA A 134 13.72 10.53 5.84
C ALA A 134 13.74 9.84 7.21
N HIS A 135 14.15 8.57 7.25
CA HIS A 135 14.22 7.78 8.47
C HIS A 135 15.27 8.29 9.45
N ILE A 136 16.44 8.69 8.96
CA ILE A 136 17.45 9.36 9.79
C ILE A 136 16.87 10.64 10.40
N THR A 137 16.16 11.43 9.59
CA THR A 137 15.63 12.74 9.99
C THR A 137 14.62 12.63 11.13
N PHE A 138 13.66 11.69 11.05
CA PHE A 138 12.67 11.52 12.12
C PHE A 138 13.21 10.72 13.31
N ASN A 139 14.29 9.95 13.17
CA ASN A 139 14.91 9.17 14.26
C ASN A 139 15.86 9.99 15.16
N ILE A 140 16.52 11.03 14.65
CA ILE A 140 17.41 11.89 15.43
C ILE A 140 16.78 12.43 16.73
N PRO A 141 15.53 12.94 16.74
CA PRO A 141 14.89 13.49 17.93
C PRO A 141 14.68 12.43 19.02
N TYR A 142 14.30 11.21 18.62
CA TYR A 142 14.15 10.06 19.52
C TYR A 142 15.46 9.67 20.21
N VAL A 143 16.56 9.68 19.47
CA VAL A 143 17.90 9.45 20.05
C VAL A 143 18.26 10.56 21.02
N ILE A 144 18.04 11.83 20.66
CA ILE A 144 18.32 12.97 21.53
C ILE A 144 17.53 12.87 22.84
N LEU A 145 16.25 12.51 22.77
CA LEU A 145 15.40 12.33 23.94
C LEU A 145 15.85 11.17 24.85
N SER A 146 16.48 10.15 24.29
CA SER A 146 17.05 9.03 25.05
C SER A 146 18.42 9.36 25.68
N VAL A 147 19.28 10.10 24.98
CA VAL A 147 20.64 10.44 25.44
C VAL A 147 20.67 11.63 26.40
N MET A 148 19.84 12.65 26.16
CA MET A 148 19.82 13.91 26.92
C MET A 148 19.60 13.72 28.44
N PRO A 149 18.71 12.82 28.92
CA PRO A 149 18.56 12.56 30.34
C PRO A 149 19.82 11.97 30.99
N ARG A 150 20.57 11.12 30.28
CA ARG A 150 21.82 10.53 30.79
C ARG A 150 22.96 11.55 30.82
N LEU A 151 23.05 12.42 29.80
CA LEU A 151 23.97 13.57 29.82
C LEU A 151 23.73 14.48 31.02
N LYS A 152 22.47 14.82 31.33
CA LYS A 152 22.12 15.64 32.50
C LYS A 152 22.42 14.97 33.85
N GLN A 153 22.54 13.65 33.88
CA GLN A 153 22.86 12.88 35.10
C GLN A 153 24.36 12.64 35.26
N THR A 154 25.17 12.90 34.22
CA THR A 154 26.62 12.71 34.25
C THR A 154 27.26 13.76 35.17
N ASN A 155 28.19 13.35 36.02
CA ASN A 155 28.88 14.27 36.92
C ASN A 155 30.01 14.98 36.16
N ILE A 156 29.94 16.31 35.99
CA ILE A 156 30.98 17.08 35.30
C ILE A 156 32.36 16.91 35.97
N ASN A 157 32.40 16.71 37.29
CA ASN A 157 33.63 16.62 38.07
C ASN A 157 34.47 15.37 37.70
N THR A 158 33.84 14.29 37.22
CA THR A 158 34.60 13.07 36.83
C THR A 158 35.34 13.29 35.52
N TYR A 159 34.79 14.10 34.62
CA TYR A 159 35.46 14.51 33.39
C TYR A 159 36.61 15.47 33.67
N GLU A 160 36.42 16.47 34.53
CA GLU A 160 37.47 17.41 34.95
C GLU A 160 38.63 16.69 35.65
N ALA A 161 38.33 15.76 36.56
CA ALA A 161 39.35 14.95 37.24
C ALA A 161 40.19 14.11 36.27
N ALA A 162 39.61 13.64 35.16
CA ALA A 162 40.37 12.91 34.14
C ALA A 162 41.35 13.84 33.41
N LEU A 163 40.93 15.06 33.07
CA LEU A 163 41.81 16.07 32.45
C LEU A 163 42.96 16.47 33.39
N ASP A 164 42.68 16.65 34.69
CA ASP A 164 43.69 16.97 35.71
C ASP A 164 44.75 15.87 35.85
N LEU A 165 44.37 14.60 35.64
CA LEU A 165 45.30 13.46 35.61
C LEU A 165 46.08 13.35 34.29
N GLY A 166 45.97 14.32 33.39
CA GLY A 166 46.70 14.38 32.12
C GLY A 166 46.02 13.65 30.95
N ALA A 167 44.75 13.24 31.09
CA ALA A 167 44.01 12.69 29.96
C ALA A 167 43.77 13.77 28.89
N SER A 168 43.93 13.43 27.61
CA SER A 168 43.46 14.29 26.53
C SER A 168 41.92 14.36 26.54
N PRO A 169 41.29 15.47 26.09
CA PRO A 169 39.83 15.59 26.03
C PRO A 169 39.15 14.43 25.30
N PHE A 170 39.75 13.95 24.22
CA PHE A 170 39.25 12.82 23.46
C PHE A 170 39.31 11.52 24.28
N TYR A 171 40.43 11.26 24.96
CA TYR A 171 40.56 10.09 25.82
C TYR A 171 39.60 10.16 27.03
N ALA A 172 39.51 11.32 27.69
CA ALA A 172 38.61 11.54 28.81
C ALA A 172 37.14 11.34 28.42
N PHE A 173 36.74 11.81 27.23
CA PHE A 173 35.40 11.58 26.69
C PHE A 173 35.10 10.09 26.52
N PHE A 174 35.93 9.36 25.76
CA PHE A 174 35.68 7.94 25.49
C PHE A 174 35.84 7.04 26.73
N LYS A 175 36.64 7.47 27.72
CA LYS A 175 36.91 6.69 28.92
C LYS A 175 35.92 6.94 30.05
N VAL A 176 35.38 8.16 30.17
CA VAL A 176 34.55 8.59 31.30
C VAL A 176 33.13 8.92 30.84
N VAL A 177 32.98 9.88 29.93
CA VAL A 177 31.65 10.42 29.55
C VAL A 177 30.86 9.42 28.70
N PHE A 178 31.49 8.83 27.68
CA PHE A 178 30.82 7.92 26.76
C PHE A 178 30.24 6.68 27.45
N PRO A 179 30.97 5.98 28.36
CA PRO A 179 30.40 4.88 29.13
C PRO A 179 29.20 5.29 30.00
N ASP A 180 29.21 6.50 30.59
CA ASP A 180 28.11 6.99 31.44
C ASP A 180 26.83 7.25 30.63
N ILE A 181 26.96 7.72 29.39
CA ILE A 181 25.82 7.97 28.49
C ILE A 181 25.44 6.76 27.63
N LEU A 182 26.28 5.72 27.58
CA LEU A 182 26.07 4.52 26.76
C LEU A 182 24.70 3.84 26.96
N PRO A 183 24.13 3.75 28.17
CA PRO A 183 22.76 3.22 28.34
C PRO A 183 21.72 4.07 27.60
N GLY A 184 21.88 5.39 27.57
CA GLY A 184 21.01 6.30 26.82
C GLY A 184 21.21 6.19 25.31
N VAL A 185 22.46 6.03 24.86
CA VAL A 185 22.80 5.80 23.44
C VAL A 185 22.20 4.47 22.96
N SER A 186 22.31 3.40 23.77
CA SER A 186 21.77 2.08 23.44
C SER A 186 20.24 2.09 23.41
N SER A 187 19.61 2.78 24.37
CA SER A 187 18.16 2.97 24.37
C SER A 187 17.70 3.81 23.18
N GLY A 188 18.46 4.85 22.81
CA GLY A 188 18.18 5.68 21.63
C GLY A 188 18.26 4.88 20.34
N PHE A 189 19.29 4.04 20.20
CA PHE A 189 19.45 3.14 19.05
C PHE A 189 18.27 2.17 18.91
N LEU A 190 17.92 1.47 19.98
CA LEU A 190 16.81 0.51 19.96
C LEU A 190 15.47 1.18 19.65
N LEU A 191 15.25 2.38 20.19
CA LEU A 191 14.03 3.14 19.92
C LEU A 191 13.98 3.60 18.46
N ALA A 192 15.06 4.15 17.92
CA ALA A 192 15.17 4.54 16.51
C ALA A 192 14.97 3.34 15.55
N PHE A 193 15.58 2.19 15.88
CA PHE A 193 15.42 0.96 15.11
C PHE A 193 13.95 0.50 15.11
N THR A 194 13.31 0.51 16.28
CA THR A 194 11.92 0.09 16.43
C THR A 194 10.97 1.02 15.66
N MET A 195 11.17 2.34 15.78
CA MET A 195 10.36 3.33 15.08
C MET A 195 10.55 3.24 13.56
N SER A 196 11.76 2.97 13.07
CA SER A 196 12.01 2.78 11.65
C SER A 196 11.46 1.49 11.07
N LEU A 197 11.40 0.41 11.87
CA LEU A 197 10.96 -0.90 11.39
C LEU A 197 9.44 -0.94 11.16
N ASP A 198 8.68 -0.18 11.95
CA ASP A 198 7.22 -0.11 11.91
C ASP A 198 6.69 1.09 11.10
N ASP A 199 7.57 1.93 10.54
CA ASP A 199 7.12 3.07 9.76
C ASP A 199 6.51 2.62 8.42
N PHE A 200 5.27 3.05 8.20
CA PHE A 200 4.58 2.93 6.93
C PHE A 200 4.46 4.28 6.24
N VAL A 201 4.08 5.32 6.99
CA VAL A 201 3.59 6.57 6.43
C VAL A 201 4.70 7.37 5.76
N ILE A 202 5.83 7.58 6.44
CA ILE A 202 6.95 8.34 5.88
C ILE A 202 7.56 7.56 4.71
N THR A 203 7.71 6.25 4.88
CA THR A 203 8.18 5.34 3.82
C THR A 203 7.29 5.42 2.57
N HIS A 204 5.97 5.35 2.72
CA HIS A 204 5.04 5.35 1.57
C HIS A 204 5.19 6.58 0.68
N PHE A 205 5.41 7.76 1.26
CA PHE A 205 5.61 9.00 0.51
C PHE A 205 7.04 9.21 0.02
N THR A 206 8.03 8.52 0.59
CA THR A 206 9.44 8.73 0.26
C THR A 206 10.08 7.57 -0.51
N LYS A 207 9.35 6.46 -0.70
CA LYS A 207 9.78 5.33 -1.53
C LYS A 207 9.70 5.64 -3.03
N GLY A 208 10.52 4.95 -3.80
CA GLY A 208 10.46 4.92 -5.26
C GLY A 208 10.02 3.56 -5.78
N PRO A 209 9.88 3.41 -7.10
CA PRO A 209 9.46 2.16 -7.73
C PRO A 209 10.40 1.01 -7.39
N GLY A 210 9.81 -0.16 -7.13
CA GLY A 210 10.56 -1.38 -6.81
C GLY A 210 11.29 -1.36 -5.46
N VAL A 211 11.15 -0.29 -4.65
CA VAL A 211 11.73 -0.21 -3.31
C VAL A 211 10.62 -0.29 -2.27
N ASP A 212 10.14 -1.51 -2.04
CA ASP A 212 9.15 -1.79 -1.00
C ASP A 212 9.81 -2.15 0.33
N THR A 213 9.17 -1.70 1.40
CA THR A 213 9.37 -2.20 2.76
C THR A 213 8.26 -3.19 3.09
N LEU A 214 8.45 -4.03 4.11
CA LEU A 214 7.39 -4.90 4.61
C LEU A 214 6.09 -4.16 4.93
N SER A 215 6.19 -2.99 5.56
CA SER A 215 5.01 -2.18 5.92
C SER A 215 4.23 -1.74 4.68
N THR A 216 4.93 -1.25 3.65
CA THR A 216 4.31 -0.82 2.40
C THR A 216 3.80 -1.98 1.56
N LYS A 217 4.53 -3.10 1.52
CA LYS A 217 4.09 -4.34 0.86
C LYS A 217 2.84 -4.90 1.53
N ILE A 218 2.84 -5.09 2.85
CA ILE A 218 1.66 -5.57 3.60
C ILE A 218 0.45 -4.70 3.33
N TYR A 219 0.60 -3.36 3.37
CA TYR A 219 -0.51 -2.46 3.09
C TYR A 219 -1.12 -2.69 1.71
N SER A 220 -0.28 -2.75 0.66
CA SER A 220 -0.74 -3.00 -0.70
C SER A 220 -1.43 -4.37 -0.83
N GLU A 221 -0.87 -5.41 -0.19
CA GLU A 221 -1.39 -6.78 -0.32
C GLU A 221 -2.68 -7.01 0.49
N VAL A 222 -2.88 -6.29 1.60
CA VAL A 222 -4.13 -6.38 2.39
C VAL A 222 -5.33 -5.82 1.63
N ARG A 223 -5.09 -4.89 0.70
CA ARG A 223 -6.16 -4.25 -0.10
C ARG A 223 -6.49 -5.01 -1.38
N LYS A 224 -5.54 -5.73 -1.97
CA LYS A 224 -5.73 -6.55 -3.19
C LYS A 224 -6.65 -7.76 -3.01
N GLY A 225 -6.81 -8.26 -1.79
CA GLY A 225 -7.62 -9.46 -1.53
C GLY A 225 -7.01 -10.33 -0.45
N ILE A 226 -7.49 -11.57 -0.34
CA ILE A 226 -7.01 -12.50 0.70
C ILE A 226 -5.87 -13.36 0.13
N ARG A 227 -4.63 -12.96 0.44
CA ARG A 227 -3.45 -13.79 0.29
C ARG A 227 -3.03 -14.39 1.64
N PRO A 228 -3.21 -15.70 1.88
CA PRO A 228 -2.88 -16.33 3.17
C PRO A 228 -1.41 -16.18 3.58
N GLU A 229 -0.49 -15.96 2.64
CA GLU A 229 0.93 -15.68 2.89
C GLU A 229 1.13 -14.41 3.72
N ILE A 230 0.24 -13.42 3.59
CA ILE A 230 0.28 -12.17 4.35
C ILE A 230 -0.07 -12.40 5.83
N TYR A 231 -0.92 -13.37 6.13
CA TYR A 231 -1.21 -13.77 7.50
C TYR A 231 0.02 -14.40 8.16
N ALA A 232 0.75 -15.23 7.42
CA ALA A 232 2.02 -15.79 7.87
C ALA A 232 3.08 -14.71 8.10
N LEU A 233 3.22 -13.75 7.18
CA LEU A 233 4.12 -12.61 7.30
C LEU A 233 3.80 -11.74 8.52
N SER A 234 2.53 -11.33 8.66
CA SER A 234 2.04 -10.51 9.76
C SER A 234 2.28 -11.19 11.11
N THR A 235 2.15 -12.52 11.17
CA THR A 235 2.48 -13.33 12.35
C THR A 235 3.96 -13.25 12.70
N ILE A 236 4.86 -13.42 11.72
CA ILE A 236 6.31 -13.34 11.93
C ILE A 236 6.72 -11.95 12.40
N MET A 237 6.20 -10.89 11.75
CA MET A 237 6.51 -9.51 12.12
C MET A 237 6.07 -9.20 13.55
N PHE A 238 4.83 -9.53 13.89
CA PHE A 238 4.32 -9.30 15.24
C PHE A 238 5.16 -10.02 16.31
N LEU A 239 5.49 -11.30 16.08
CA LEU A 239 6.35 -12.06 16.99
C LEU A 239 7.76 -11.47 17.09
N SER A 240 8.30 -10.96 15.99
CA SER A 240 9.63 -10.34 15.94
C SER A 240 9.67 -9.02 16.70
N VAL A 241 8.70 -8.14 16.49
CA VAL A 241 8.55 -6.86 17.22
C VAL A 241 8.32 -7.13 18.70
N LEU A 242 7.44 -8.08 19.04
CA LEU A 242 7.20 -8.46 20.43
C LEU A 242 8.47 -8.99 21.09
N LEU A 243 9.24 -9.84 20.40
CA LEU A 243 10.51 -10.35 20.89
C LEU A 243 11.51 -9.21 21.12
N LEU A 244 11.62 -8.26 20.17
CA LEU A 244 12.49 -7.09 20.31
C LEU A 244 12.09 -6.24 21.51
N LEU A 245 10.81 -5.92 21.67
CA LEU A 245 10.30 -5.15 22.82
C LEU A 245 10.58 -5.86 24.15
N VAL A 246 10.42 -7.18 24.20
CA VAL A 246 10.77 -7.99 25.37
C VAL A 246 12.27 -7.92 25.64
N LEU A 247 13.12 -8.02 24.62
CA LEU A 247 14.58 -7.91 24.77
C LEU A 247 15.01 -6.50 25.24
N VAL A 248 14.38 -5.44 24.72
CA VAL A 248 14.62 -4.05 25.15
C VAL A 248 14.23 -3.86 26.61
N ASN A 249 13.08 -4.38 27.03
CA ASN A 249 12.57 -4.20 28.39
C ASN A 249 13.32 -5.07 29.41
N ILE A 250 13.88 -6.21 28.97
CA ILE A 250 14.74 -7.07 29.80
C ILE A 250 16.17 -6.52 29.91
N ALA A 251 16.58 -5.54 29.08
CA ALA A 251 17.88 -4.89 29.21
C ALA A 251 17.94 -4.19 30.60
N PRO A 252 18.82 -4.63 31.51
CA PRO A 252 18.75 -4.22 32.90
C PRO A 252 19.10 -2.73 33.03
N ASP A 253 18.23 -1.97 33.70
CA ASP A 253 18.60 -0.64 34.21
C ASP A 253 19.66 -0.86 35.30
N GLU A 254 20.90 -0.47 35.02
CA GLU A 254 22.08 -0.71 35.88
C GLU A 254 21.99 -0.07 37.29
N LYS A 255 20.87 0.58 37.63
CA LYS A 255 20.75 1.38 38.85
C LYS A 255 20.36 0.62 40.12
N GLU A 256 19.92 -0.64 40.06
CA GLU A 256 19.38 -1.31 41.26
C GLU A 256 20.26 -2.38 41.94
N ASP A 257 21.52 -2.57 41.54
CA ASP A 257 22.33 -3.71 42.04
C ASP A 257 23.58 -3.32 42.85
N ARG A 258 23.45 -2.38 43.79
CA ARG A 258 24.45 -2.20 44.87
C ARG A 258 24.12 -2.91 46.19
N LYS A 259 22.98 -3.62 46.33
CA LYS A 259 22.56 -4.11 47.66
C LYS A 259 21.93 -5.50 47.82
N LYS A 260 21.93 -6.41 46.84
CA LYS A 260 21.44 -7.78 47.09
C LYS A 260 22.48 -8.86 46.83
N ILE A 261 22.78 -9.59 47.90
CA ILE A 261 23.67 -10.75 47.98
C ILE A 261 23.23 -11.78 46.93
N LEU A 262 24.16 -12.15 46.06
CA LEU A 262 23.93 -12.93 44.84
C LEU A 262 23.67 -14.41 45.13
N SER A 263 22.55 -14.94 44.62
CA SER A 263 22.41 -16.38 44.36
C SER A 263 23.18 -16.75 43.08
N ALA A 264 23.80 -17.93 43.04
CA ALA A 264 24.57 -18.41 41.88
C ALA A 264 23.74 -18.50 40.59
N ALA A 265 22.42 -18.70 40.69
CA ALA A 265 21.49 -18.71 39.56
C ALA A 265 21.31 -17.32 38.94
N THR A 266 21.25 -16.26 39.77
CA THR A 266 21.18 -14.87 39.30
C THR A 266 22.46 -14.48 38.55
N VAL A 267 23.63 -14.87 39.06
CA VAL A 267 24.93 -14.63 38.42
C VAL A 267 25.02 -15.31 37.05
N ARG A 268 24.56 -16.57 36.93
CA ARG A 268 24.61 -17.33 35.67
C ARG A 268 23.68 -16.73 34.61
N ARG A 269 22.46 -16.31 34.99
CA ARG A 269 21.51 -15.62 34.11
C ARG A 269 22.04 -14.26 33.65
N HIS A 270 22.68 -13.51 34.55
CA HIS A 270 23.33 -12.23 34.23
C HIS A 270 24.54 -12.40 33.30
N LYS A 271 25.37 -13.45 33.48
CA LYS A 271 26.52 -13.74 32.61
C LYS A 271 26.07 -14.10 31.19
N ILE A 272 25.00 -14.88 31.06
CA ILE A 272 24.42 -15.29 29.77
C ILE A 272 23.80 -14.08 29.07
N SER A 273 23.00 -13.27 29.76
CA SER A 273 22.44 -12.01 29.23
C SER A 273 23.53 -11.05 28.75
N ARG A 274 24.58 -10.82 29.56
CA ARG A 274 25.73 -9.99 29.16
C ARG A 274 26.47 -10.55 27.95
N PHE A 275 26.62 -11.87 27.85
CA PHE A 275 27.30 -12.52 26.72
C PHE A 275 26.49 -12.38 25.43
N LEU A 276 25.17 -12.62 25.48
CA LEU A 276 24.24 -12.41 24.37
C LEU A 276 24.29 -10.95 23.90
N PHE A 277 24.17 -9.99 24.82
CA PHE A 277 24.08 -8.58 24.46
C PHE A 277 25.42 -7.98 23.98
N ARG A 278 26.57 -8.40 24.54
CA ARG A 278 27.89 -7.87 24.14
C ARG A 278 28.53 -8.55 22.94
N LYS A 279 28.19 -9.80 22.64
CA LYS A 279 28.86 -10.57 21.58
C LYS A 279 27.93 -11.07 20.49
N VAL A 280 26.74 -11.54 20.84
CA VAL A 280 25.82 -12.15 19.86
C VAL A 280 25.07 -11.06 19.10
N VAL A 281 24.48 -10.08 19.78
CA VAL A 281 23.73 -8.99 19.12
C VAL A 281 24.61 -8.20 18.14
N PRO A 282 25.83 -7.74 18.49
CA PRO A 282 26.69 -7.04 17.53
C PRO A 282 27.13 -7.92 16.36
N ALA A 283 27.42 -9.21 16.61
CA ALA A 283 27.81 -10.14 15.55
C ALA A 283 26.66 -10.41 14.57
N VAL A 284 25.44 -10.62 15.08
CA VAL A 284 24.23 -10.79 14.25
C VAL A 284 23.95 -9.53 13.45
N MET A 285 24.10 -8.34 14.06
CA MET A 285 23.92 -7.07 13.35
C MET A 285 24.97 -6.88 12.25
N ILE A 286 26.24 -7.23 12.50
CA ILE A 286 27.29 -7.19 11.47
C ILE A 286 26.96 -8.17 10.34
N VAL A 287 26.54 -9.40 10.66
CA VAL A 287 26.16 -10.39 9.66
C VAL A 287 24.96 -9.90 8.83
N ILE A 288 23.94 -9.33 9.47
CA ILE A 288 22.80 -8.72 8.78
C ILE A 288 23.30 -7.63 7.84
N VAL A 289 24.04 -6.62 8.32
CA VAL A 289 24.59 -5.54 7.46
C VAL A 289 25.42 -6.08 6.29
N THR A 290 26.23 -7.12 6.53
CA THR A 290 27.15 -7.65 5.51
C THR A 290 26.41 -8.47 4.46
N VAL A 291 25.49 -9.35 4.88
CA VAL A 291 24.68 -10.17 3.97
C VAL A 291 23.71 -9.29 3.19
N SER A 292 23.07 -8.34 3.86
CA SER A 292 22.23 -7.31 3.26
C SER A 292 22.98 -6.45 2.23
N GLY A 293 24.16 -5.91 2.60
CA GLY A 293 24.96 -5.09 1.68
C GLY A 293 25.42 -5.86 0.43
N ILE A 294 25.72 -7.16 0.56
CA ILE A 294 26.02 -8.03 -0.57
C ILE A 294 24.77 -8.26 -1.43
N PHE A 295 23.61 -8.52 -0.82
CA PHE A 295 22.35 -8.73 -1.54
C PHE A 295 21.91 -7.47 -2.31
N TYR A 296 22.01 -6.29 -1.67
CA TYR A 296 21.72 -5.00 -2.31
C TYR A 296 22.69 -4.71 -3.45
N SER A 297 23.99 -4.94 -3.27
CA SER A 297 24.99 -4.74 -4.34
C SER A 297 24.81 -5.69 -5.53
N LEU A 298 24.34 -6.92 -5.30
CA LEU A 298 24.04 -7.87 -6.38
C LEU A 298 22.74 -7.51 -7.12
N LYS A 299 21.81 -6.83 -6.45
CA LYS A 299 20.52 -6.41 -7.04
C LYS A 299 20.58 -5.02 -7.69
N SER A 300 21.40 -4.10 -7.19
CA SER A 300 21.61 -2.80 -7.84
C SER A 300 22.16 -2.97 -9.26
N ASP A 301 23.02 -3.96 -9.49
CA ASP A 301 23.50 -4.31 -10.84
C ASP A 301 22.38 -4.77 -11.80
N ARG A 302 21.22 -5.23 -11.28
CA ARG A 302 20.04 -5.58 -12.10
C ARG A 302 19.04 -4.45 -12.27
N MET A 303 18.90 -3.55 -11.29
CA MET A 303 17.89 -2.48 -11.29
C MET A 303 18.41 -1.11 -11.77
N ASP A 304 19.73 -0.90 -11.85
CA ASP A 304 20.35 0.38 -12.26
C ASP A 304 20.78 0.40 -13.75
N GLY A 305 20.27 -0.54 -14.56
CA GLY A 305 20.54 -0.59 -16.00
C GLY A 305 19.54 0.22 -16.83
N ASP A 306 19.99 0.77 -17.96
CA ASP A 306 19.13 1.39 -19.01
C ASP A 306 18.13 0.38 -19.64
N ASN A 307 18.28 -0.92 -19.37
CA ASN A 307 17.45 -1.98 -19.94
C ASN A 307 16.31 -2.42 -18.99
N GLN A 308 15.48 -1.46 -18.59
CA GLN A 308 14.30 -1.73 -17.76
C GLN A 308 13.06 -0.98 -18.25
N VAL A 309 11.90 -1.39 -17.77
CA VAL A 309 10.63 -0.68 -17.90
C VAL A 309 9.95 -0.59 -16.54
N ILE A 310 9.61 0.62 -16.11
CA ILE A 310 8.91 0.86 -14.85
C ILE A 310 7.42 1.00 -15.12
N VAL A 311 6.64 0.02 -14.65
CA VAL A 311 5.19 -0.07 -14.89
C VAL A 311 4.45 0.29 -13.60
N TYR A 312 3.44 1.16 -13.71
CA TYR A 312 2.54 1.50 -12.60
C TYR A 312 1.10 1.13 -12.97
N ASN A 313 0.54 0.10 -12.34
CA ASN A 313 -0.75 -0.48 -12.73
C ASN A 313 -1.69 -0.69 -11.53
N TRP A 314 -2.92 -1.12 -11.78
CA TRP A 314 -3.85 -1.58 -10.75
C TRP A 314 -3.37 -2.86 -10.06
N GLY A 315 -3.92 -3.09 -8.87
CA GLY A 315 -3.70 -4.33 -8.14
C GLY A 315 -4.31 -5.56 -8.82
N GLU A 316 -3.58 -6.68 -8.84
CA GLU A 316 -4.04 -7.96 -9.45
C GLU A 316 -4.50 -7.82 -10.92
N TYR A 317 -3.86 -6.95 -11.71
CA TYR A 317 -4.32 -6.59 -13.06
C TYR A 317 -3.44 -7.08 -14.21
N LEU A 318 -2.42 -7.89 -13.91
CA LEU A 318 -1.57 -8.58 -14.88
C LEU A 318 -1.17 -9.94 -14.29
N ASP A 319 -1.24 -11.00 -15.10
CA ASP A 319 -0.68 -12.30 -14.76
C ASP A 319 0.85 -12.17 -14.51
N PRO A 320 1.36 -12.51 -13.31
CA PRO A 320 2.78 -12.42 -13.00
C PRO A 320 3.68 -13.19 -13.98
N ASP A 321 3.22 -14.32 -14.51
CA ASP A 321 4.00 -15.12 -15.47
C ASP A 321 4.21 -14.36 -16.79
N ALA A 322 3.32 -13.41 -17.13
CA ALA A 322 3.49 -12.54 -18.29
C ALA A 322 4.69 -11.60 -18.14
N ILE A 323 5.01 -11.20 -16.90
CA ILE A 323 6.20 -10.40 -16.61
C ILE A 323 7.45 -11.25 -16.86
N GLU A 324 7.50 -12.46 -16.31
CA GLU A 324 8.65 -13.36 -16.49
C GLU A 324 8.91 -13.66 -17.97
N MET A 325 7.86 -13.97 -18.73
CA MET A 325 7.98 -14.19 -20.18
C MET A 325 8.50 -12.96 -20.93
N PHE A 326 8.04 -11.76 -20.56
CA PHE A 326 8.54 -10.53 -21.18
C PHE A 326 10.04 -10.32 -20.89
N GLU A 327 10.45 -10.51 -19.63
CA GLU A 327 11.85 -10.40 -19.23
C GLU A 327 12.73 -11.43 -19.95
N GLU A 328 12.28 -12.68 -20.07
CA GLU A 328 13.00 -13.74 -20.78
C GLU A 328 13.13 -13.49 -22.29
N GLU A 329 12.06 -13.02 -22.94
CA GLU A 329 12.05 -12.78 -24.38
C GLU A 329 12.87 -11.56 -24.80
N THR A 330 12.80 -10.49 -24.01
CA THR A 330 13.36 -9.18 -24.38
C THR A 330 14.67 -8.88 -23.67
N GLY A 331 14.92 -9.52 -22.54
CA GLY A 331 16.00 -9.16 -21.61
C GLY A 331 15.77 -7.85 -20.86
N ILE A 332 14.62 -7.18 -21.04
CA ILE A 332 14.25 -5.94 -20.35
C ILE A 332 13.65 -6.29 -19.00
N ASN A 333 14.23 -5.77 -17.91
CA ASN A 333 13.69 -6.01 -16.57
C ASN A 333 12.44 -5.16 -16.32
N VAL A 334 11.43 -5.71 -15.66
CA VAL A 334 10.17 -5.01 -15.34
C VAL A 334 10.16 -4.63 -13.86
N VAL A 335 10.10 -3.33 -13.58
CA VAL A 335 9.82 -2.82 -12.25
C VAL A 335 8.33 -2.52 -12.15
N TYR A 336 7.58 -3.46 -11.57
CA TYR A 336 6.12 -3.36 -11.47
C TYR A 336 5.70 -2.79 -10.11
N GLU A 337 5.03 -1.63 -10.11
CA GLU A 337 4.40 -1.02 -8.94
C GLU A 337 2.88 -0.99 -9.12
N GLU A 338 2.14 -1.05 -8.02
CA GLU A 338 0.68 -1.11 -8.03
C GLU A 338 0.03 0.07 -7.28
N PHE A 339 -1.15 0.48 -7.74
CA PHE A 339 -2.02 1.45 -7.09
C PHE A 339 -3.46 0.96 -7.01
N GLU A 340 -4.26 1.63 -6.20
CA GLU A 340 -5.64 1.20 -5.86
C GLU A 340 -6.70 2.17 -6.33
N THR A 341 -6.37 3.45 -6.51
CA THR A 341 -7.27 4.43 -7.08
C THR A 341 -6.48 5.41 -7.96
N ASN A 342 -7.14 5.96 -8.96
CA ASN A 342 -6.55 6.99 -9.82
C ASN A 342 -6.11 8.23 -9.01
N GLU A 343 -6.77 8.54 -7.89
CA GLU A 343 -6.45 9.67 -7.01
C GLU A 343 -5.16 9.46 -6.21
N ILE A 344 -4.74 8.21 -5.98
CA ILE A 344 -3.42 7.89 -5.41
C ILE A 344 -2.34 7.99 -6.50
N MET A 345 -2.67 7.54 -7.72
CA MET A 345 -1.74 7.52 -8.85
C MET A 345 -1.43 8.93 -9.36
N TYR A 346 -2.45 9.76 -9.59
CA TYR A 346 -2.32 11.05 -10.28
C TYR A 346 -1.32 12.02 -9.61
N PRO A 347 -1.35 12.25 -8.27
CA PRO A 347 -0.38 13.14 -7.63
C PRO A 347 1.07 12.67 -7.79
N LYS A 348 1.31 11.35 -7.83
CA LYS A 348 2.66 10.81 -8.07
C LYS A 348 3.13 11.17 -9.48
N ILE A 349 2.28 10.98 -10.50
CA ILE A 349 2.63 11.33 -11.89
C ILE A 349 2.78 12.85 -12.06
N GLN A 350 1.81 13.63 -11.58
CA GLN A 350 1.80 15.09 -11.68
C GLN A 350 3.03 15.72 -11.01
N SER A 351 3.50 15.16 -9.89
CA SER A 351 4.69 15.66 -9.20
C SER A 351 5.98 15.47 -9.99
N GLY A 352 6.02 14.51 -10.93
CA GLY A 352 7.22 14.12 -11.66
C GLY A 352 8.34 13.52 -10.79
N ALA A 353 8.06 13.20 -9.52
CA ALA A 353 9.03 12.67 -8.56
C ALA A 353 9.62 11.31 -8.97
N ILE A 354 8.77 10.53 -9.63
CA ILE A 354 9.06 9.21 -10.14
C ILE A 354 8.78 9.24 -11.65
N ALA A 355 9.74 8.74 -12.43
CA ALA A 355 9.60 8.55 -13.86
C ALA A 355 9.12 7.13 -14.13
N TYR A 356 7.81 6.94 -14.18
CA TYR A 356 7.22 5.69 -14.67
C TYR A 356 7.26 5.70 -16.20
N ASP A 357 7.49 4.53 -16.79
CA ASP A 357 7.56 4.35 -18.24
C ASP A 357 6.21 3.94 -18.83
N VAL A 358 5.43 3.14 -18.10
CA VAL A 358 4.05 2.75 -18.45
C VAL A 358 3.14 2.98 -17.25
N VAL A 359 1.97 3.58 -17.46
CA VAL A 359 0.93 3.73 -16.44
C VAL A 359 -0.40 3.25 -17.01
N CYS A 360 -1.27 2.66 -16.19
CA CYS A 360 -2.60 2.19 -16.62
C CYS A 360 -3.75 2.97 -15.96
N PRO A 361 -3.95 4.26 -16.28
CA PRO A 361 -5.10 5.03 -15.82
C PRO A 361 -6.44 4.58 -16.45
N SER A 362 -7.54 4.98 -15.80
CA SER A 362 -8.88 4.92 -16.39
C SER A 362 -9.16 6.11 -17.31
N ASP A 363 -10.15 5.97 -18.19
CA ASP A 363 -10.67 6.96 -19.13
C ASP A 363 -10.60 8.44 -18.69
N TYR A 364 -11.34 8.85 -17.66
CA TYR A 364 -11.36 10.25 -17.19
C TYR A 364 -9.98 10.74 -16.72
N MET A 365 -9.15 9.84 -16.20
CA MET A 365 -7.83 10.20 -15.72
C MET A 365 -6.85 10.39 -16.89
N ILE A 366 -7.02 9.64 -17.99
CA ILE A 366 -6.28 9.88 -19.24
C ILE A 366 -6.60 11.27 -19.78
N GLU A 367 -7.88 11.62 -19.86
CA GLU A 367 -8.33 12.94 -20.31
C GLU A 367 -7.66 14.05 -19.47
N ARG A 368 -7.73 13.94 -18.14
CA ARG A 368 -7.08 14.89 -17.22
C ARG A 368 -5.56 14.96 -17.42
N MET A 369 -4.90 13.83 -17.63
CA MET A 369 -3.44 13.78 -17.85
C MET A 369 -3.04 14.40 -19.19
N ILE A 370 -3.87 14.26 -20.23
CA ILE A 370 -3.69 14.95 -21.52
C ILE A 370 -3.86 16.46 -21.34
N GLU A 371 -4.91 16.92 -20.66
CA GLU A 371 -5.16 18.35 -20.41
C GLU A 371 -4.01 19.02 -19.64
N ASN A 372 -3.36 18.28 -18.73
CA ASN A 372 -2.24 18.76 -17.93
C ASN A 372 -0.86 18.53 -18.56
N ASP A 373 -0.80 18.12 -19.85
CA ASP A 373 0.45 17.88 -20.60
C ASP A 373 1.40 16.85 -19.93
N LEU A 374 0.82 15.81 -19.34
CA LEU A 374 1.54 14.79 -18.58
C LEU A 374 1.91 13.53 -19.38
N LEU A 375 1.39 13.35 -20.61
CA LEU A 375 1.59 12.15 -21.43
C LEU A 375 2.48 12.42 -22.66
N ALA A 376 3.25 11.40 -23.06
CA ALA A 376 3.97 11.37 -24.33
C ALA A 376 3.13 10.67 -25.41
N GLU A 377 3.18 11.17 -26.65
CA GLU A 377 2.58 10.47 -27.79
C GLU A 377 3.25 9.11 -28.00
N ILE A 378 2.46 8.06 -28.21
CA ILE A 378 2.93 6.70 -28.44
C ILE A 378 3.34 6.53 -29.91
N ASN A 379 4.50 5.92 -30.16
CA ASN A 379 4.88 5.52 -31.51
C ASN A 379 4.25 4.16 -31.86
N PHE A 380 3.11 4.18 -32.54
CA PHE A 380 2.39 2.96 -32.93
C PHE A 380 3.16 2.07 -33.93
N ASP A 381 4.19 2.57 -34.62
CA ASP A 381 5.05 1.74 -35.45
C ASP A 381 5.82 0.70 -34.61
N ASN A 382 6.08 1.00 -33.34
CA ASN A 382 6.71 0.09 -32.38
C ASN A 382 5.71 -0.90 -31.74
N ILE A 383 4.41 -0.77 -32.05
CA ILE A 383 3.32 -1.58 -31.46
C ILE A 383 2.51 -2.27 -32.57
N PRO A 384 3.11 -3.12 -33.42
CA PRO A 384 2.40 -3.79 -34.51
C PRO A 384 1.27 -4.72 -34.06
N ASN A 385 1.28 -5.16 -32.80
CA ASN A 385 0.20 -5.99 -32.24
C ASN A 385 -1.06 -5.21 -31.87
N ILE A 386 -1.05 -3.88 -31.95
CA ILE A 386 -2.25 -3.03 -31.74
C ILE A 386 -3.41 -3.43 -32.65
N LYS A 387 -3.11 -3.99 -33.82
CA LYS A 387 -4.09 -4.54 -34.78
C LYS A 387 -5.01 -5.63 -34.20
N ASN A 388 -4.65 -6.21 -33.06
CA ASN A 388 -5.45 -7.22 -32.38
C ASN A 388 -6.50 -6.60 -31.44
N ILE A 389 -6.35 -5.32 -31.09
CA ILE A 389 -7.34 -4.56 -30.35
C ILE A 389 -8.52 -4.27 -31.27
N GLY A 390 -9.74 -4.56 -30.83
CA GLY A 390 -10.94 -4.38 -31.63
C GLY A 390 -11.21 -2.90 -31.96
N ASP A 391 -11.68 -2.63 -33.19
CA ASP A 391 -11.95 -1.27 -33.68
C ASP A 391 -12.93 -0.50 -32.78
N VAL A 392 -13.90 -1.20 -32.17
CA VAL A 392 -14.89 -0.60 -31.27
C VAL A 392 -14.23 0.03 -30.04
N TYR A 393 -13.21 -0.64 -29.47
CA TYR A 393 -12.50 -0.14 -28.29
C TYR A 393 -11.62 1.06 -28.64
N MET A 394 -10.96 1.02 -29.80
CA MET A 394 -10.22 2.18 -30.30
C MET A 394 -11.15 3.37 -30.57
N GLU A 395 -12.35 3.15 -31.09
CA GLU A 395 -13.32 4.23 -31.29
C GLU A 395 -13.85 4.79 -29.95
N GLN A 396 -14.09 3.92 -28.96
CA GLN A 396 -14.45 4.34 -27.61
C GLN A 396 -13.35 5.17 -26.95
N SER A 397 -12.07 4.82 -27.15
CA SER A 397 -10.94 5.59 -26.62
C SER A 397 -10.91 7.04 -27.07
N ARG A 398 -11.49 7.36 -28.23
CA ARG A 398 -11.59 8.75 -28.72
C ARG A 398 -12.38 9.68 -27.82
N GLN A 399 -13.17 9.14 -26.89
CA GLN A 399 -13.93 9.96 -25.94
C GLN A 399 -13.02 10.67 -24.93
N PHE A 400 -11.86 10.09 -24.60
CA PHE A 400 -10.88 10.67 -23.66
C PHE A 400 -9.50 10.91 -24.31
N ASP A 401 -9.20 10.28 -25.44
CA ASP A 401 -8.01 10.52 -26.28
C ASP A 401 -8.47 10.77 -27.74
N PRO A 402 -8.92 11.98 -28.10
CA PRO A 402 -9.63 12.25 -29.36
C PRO A 402 -8.95 11.77 -30.65
N ASN A 403 -7.62 11.70 -30.63
CA ASN A 403 -6.82 11.29 -31.77
C ASN A 403 -6.20 9.90 -31.61
N ASN A 404 -6.47 9.18 -30.52
CA ASN A 404 -5.83 7.92 -30.12
C ASN A 404 -4.30 8.00 -30.21
N LYS A 405 -3.73 9.04 -29.60
CA LYS A 405 -2.28 9.32 -29.66
C LYS A 405 -1.54 8.88 -28.42
N TYR A 406 -2.22 8.75 -27.29
CA TYR A 406 -1.62 8.65 -25.97
C TYR A 406 -1.95 7.34 -25.26
N SER A 407 -2.96 6.61 -25.73
CA SER A 407 -3.53 5.47 -25.02
C SER A 407 -3.67 4.21 -25.88
N VAL A 408 -3.46 3.05 -25.26
CA VAL A 408 -3.73 1.72 -25.82
C VAL A 408 -4.70 0.97 -24.90
N PRO A 409 -5.93 0.62 -25.35
CA PRO A 409 -6.87 -0.17 -24.58
C PRO A 409 -6.26 -1.43 -23.99
N TYR A 410 -6.37 -1.60 -22.68
CA TYR A 410 -5.82 -2.74 -21.97
C TYR A 410 -6.89 -3.71 -21.49
N LEU A 411 -7.81 -3.20 -20.69
CA LEU A 411 -8.90 -3.94 -20.07
C LEU A 411 -10.13 -3.03 -20.02
N TRP A 412 -11.30 -3.64 -20.05
CA TRP A 412 -12.56 -2.91 -20.01
C TRP A 412 -13.59 -3.70 -19.23
N GLY A 413 -14.68 -3.03 -18.89
CA GLY A 413 -15.78 -3.71 -18.23
C GLY A 413 -16.98 -2.81 -18.02
N THR A 414 -17.89 -3.31 -17.18
CA THR A 414 -19.07 -2.57 -16.75
C THR A 414 -19.18 -2.61 -15.24
N VAL A 415 -19.90 -1.65 -14.70
CA VAL A 415 -20.44 -1.74 -13.34
C VAL A 415 -21.86 -2.29 -13.45
N GLY A 416 -22.27 -3.15 -12.53
CA GLY A 416 -23.60 -3.74 -12.59
C GLY A 416 -24.08 -4.24 -11.24
N ILE A 417 -25.19 -4.97 -11.30
CA ILE A 417 -25.83 -5.55 -10.12
C ILE A 417 -25.48 -7.03 -10.06
N LEU A 418 -24.83 -7.44 -8.98
CA LEU A 418 -24.65 -8.83 -8.60
C LEU A 418 -25.71 -9.19 -7.56
N TYR A 419 -26.48 -10.25 -7.79
CA TYR A 419 -27.53 -10.67 -6.88
C TYR A 419 -27.51 -12.18 -6.64
N ASN A 420 -28.03 -12.60 -5.48
CA ASN A 420 -28.16 -14.01 -5.13
C ASN A 420 -29.54 -14.55 -5.47
N LYS A 421 -29.63 -15.43 -6.46
CA LYS A 421 -30.89 -16.04 -6.95
C LYS A 421 -31.72 -16.74 -5.88
N LYS A 422 -31.14 -17.08 -4.72
CA LYS A 422 -31.86 -17.70 -3.59
C LYS A 422 -32.42 -16.70 -2.58
N MET A 423 -32.05 -15.42 -2.70
CA MET A 423 -32.43 -14.35 -1.77
C MET A 423 -33.31 -13.27 -2.42
N VAL A 424 -33.42 -13.27 -3.75
CA VAL A 424 -34.33 -12.43 -4.54
C VAL A 424 -35.37 -13.32 -5.22
N ASP A 425 -36.63 -12.88 -5.25
CA ASP A 425 -37.74 -13.64 -5.85
C ASP A 425 -38.17 -13.08 -7.22
N GLU A 426 -37.81 -11.83 -7.50
CA GLU A 426 -38.14 -11.11 -8.72
C GLU A 426 -36.95 -10.97 -9.66
N PRO A 427 -37.19 -10.80 -10.98
CA PRO A 427 -36.12 -10.51 -11.93
C PRO A 427 -35.44 -9.18 -11.59
N ILE A 428 -34.11 -9.22 -11.45
CA ILE A 428 -33.30 -8.01 -11.23
C ILE A 428 -32.81 -7.51 -12.59
N ASP A 429 -33.33 -6.36 -13.03
CA ASP A 429 -32.98 -5.74 -14.31
C ASP A 429 -32.79 -4.21 -14.24
N SER A 430 -32.96 -3.61 -13.05
CA SER A 430 -33.03 -2.16 -12.84
C SER A 430 -32.28 -1.76 -11.57
N TRP A 431 -31.69 -0.56 -11.60
CA TRP A 431 -31.11 0.06 -10.41
C TRP A 431 -32.13 0.26 -9.27
N SER A 432 -33.43 0.31 -9.58
CA SER A 432 -34.49 0.53 -8.60
C SER A 432 -34.46 -0.46 -7.43
N VAL A 433 -33.95 -1.69 -7.66
CA VAL A 433 -33.88 -2.72 -6.61
C VAL A 433 -33.05 -2.28 -5.41
N LEU A 434 -32.07 -1.40 -5.62
CA LEU A 434 -31.21 -0.88 -4.56
C LEU A 434 -31.95 0.09 -3.61
N TRP A 435 -33.20 0.43 -3.90
CA TRP A 435 -34.09 1.23 -3.06
C TRP A 435 -35.29 0.44 -2.54
N ASP A 436 -35.35 -0.87 -2.79
CA ASP A 436 -36.45 -1.72 -2.32
C ASP A 436 -36.26 -2.07 -0.83
N GLU A 437 -37.25 -1.71 -0.01
CA GLU A 437 -37.25 -2.00 1.42
C GLU A 437 -37.18 -3.50 1.74
N LYS A 438 -37.58 -4.37 0.79
CA LYS A 438 -37.46 -5.84 0.92
C LYS A 438 -36.02 -6.28 1.20
N TYR A 439 -35.03 -5.56 0.66
CA TYR A 439 -33.60 -5.88 0.77
C TYR A 439 -32.86 -5.04 1.81
N LYS A 440 -33.59 -4.42 2.74
CA LYS A 440 -33.00 -3.68 3.84
C LYS A 440 -31.94 -4.52 4.59
N ASP A 441 -30.80 -3.90 4.88
CA ASP A 441 -29.62 -4.50 5.50
C ASP A 441 -28.99 -5.66 4.69
N SER A 442 -29.38 -5.82 3.42
CA SER A 442 -28.90 -6.85 2.49
C SER A 442 -28.43 -6.28 1.14
N ILE A 443 -28.18 -4.97 1.08
CA ILE A 443 -27.64 -4.25 -0.09
C ILE A 443 -26.21 -3.80 0.19
N LEU A 444 -25.29 -4.09 -0.72
CA LEU A 444 -23.91 -3.60 -0.72
C LEU A 444 -23.73 -2.56 -1.82
N MET A 445 -23.28 -1.36 -1.44
CA MET A 445 -23.10 -0.24 -2.37
C MET A 445 -21.61 0.09 -2.51
N GLN A 446 -21.19 0.62 -3.66
CA GLN A 446 -19.81 1.04 -3.88
C GLN A 446 -19.44 2.26 -3.01
N ASP A 447 -18.34 2.22 -2.25
CA ASP A 447 -17.76 3.39 -1.55
C ASP A 447 -16.86 4.21 -2.49
N SER A 448 -17.40 4.56 -3.65
CA SER A 448 -16.77 5.41 -4.66
C SER A 448 -17.75 6.51 -5.07
N VAL A 449 -17.25 7.75 -5.14
CA VAL A 449 -18.08 8.93 -5.35
C VAL A 449 -18.80 8.87 -6.70
N ARG A 450 -18.04 8.62 -7.77
CA ARG A 450 -18.57 8.59 -9.13
C ARG A 450 -19.48 7.40 -9.36
N ASP A 451 -19.18 6.23 -8.79
CA ASP A 451 -20.01 5.03 -8.93
C ASP A 451 -21.33 5.15 -8.19
N ALA A 452 -21.32 5.64 -6.94
CA ALA A 452 -22.53 5.82 -6.14
C ALA A 452 -23.47 6.86 -6.78
N PHE A 453 -22.94 8.03 -7.16
CA PHE A 453 -23.74 9.02 -7.89
C PHE A 453 -24.15 8.52 -9.26
N GLY A 454 -23.28 7.79 -9.97
CA GLY A 454 -23.58 7.24 -11.28
C GLY A 454 -24.81 6.33 -11.27
N VAL A 455 -24.90 5.44 -10.28
CA VAL A 455 -26.07 4.57 -10.09
C VAL A 455 -27.34 5.39 -9.84
N ALA A 456 -27.29 6.39 -8.97
CA ALA A 456 -28.44 7.25 -8.68
C ALA A 456 -28.85 8.12 -9.88
N LEU A 457 -27.88 8.70 -10.59
CA LEU A 457 -28.11 9.52 -11.79
C LEU A 457 -28.75 8.69 -12.90
N LYS A 458 -28.23 7.47 -13.17
CA LYS A 458 -28.83 6.60 -14.18
C LYS A 458 -30.21 6.11 -13.79
N TYR A 459 -30.45 5.82 -12.52
CA TYR A 459 -31.78 5.49 -12.05
C TYR A 459 -32.78 6.64 -12.28
N LEU A 460 -32.34 7.89 -12.11
CA LEU A 460 -33.14 9.09 -12.40
C LEU A 460 -33.25 9.42 -13.90
N GLY A 461 -32.53 8.71 -14.76
CA GLY A 461 -32.50 8.94 -16.21
C GLY A 461 -31.53 10.04 -16.67
N TYR A 462 -30.63 10.49 -15.78
CA TYR A 462 -29.59 11.48 -16.08
C TYR A 462 -28.29 10.82 -16.55
N SER A 463 -27.37 11.64 -17.08
CA SER A 463 -26.03 11.19 -17.47
C SER A 463 -25.17 10.89 -16.24
N LEU A 464 -24.29 9.88 -16.34
CA LEU A 464 -23.21 9.63 -15.36
C LEU A 464 -22.24 10.81 -15.19
N ASN A 465 -22.24 11.73 -16.16
CA ASN A 465 -21.33 12.87 -16.24
C ASN A 465 -22.05 14.21 -16.02
N SER A 466 -23.21 14.19 -15.35
CA SER A 466 -23.94 15.42 -15.08
C SER A 466 -23.11 16.40 -14.26
N THR A 467 -23.12 17.66 -14.66
CA THR A 467 -22.62 18.81 -13.90
C THR A 467 -23.75 19.76 -13.53
N ASP A 468 -25.01 19.36 -13.74
CA ASP A 468 -26.18 20.15 -13.40
C ASP A 468 -26.49 19.97 -11.90
N LEU A 469 -26.49 21.07 -11.16
CA LEU A 469 -26.64 21.03 -9.71
C LEU A 469 -28.00 20.49 -9.27
N ASP A 470 -29.06 20.69 -10.05
CA ASP A 470 -30.40 20.17 -9.73
C ASP A 470 -30.43 18.65 -9.90
N GLU A 471 -29.81 18.12 -10.95
CA GLU A 471 -29.66 16.68 -11.17
C GLU A 471 -28.81 16.02 -10.06
N LEU A 472 -27.70 16.66 -9.68
CA LEU A 472 -26.84 16.18 -8.60
C LEU A 472 -27.53 16.22 -7.23
N THR A 473 -28.29 17.27 -6.95
CA THR A 473 -29.06 17.38 -5.70
C THR A 473 -30.15 16.32 -5.63
N ALA A 474 -30.81 16.01 -6.76
CA ALA A 474 -31.78 14.92 -6.84
C ALA A 474 -31.12 13.55 -6.57
N ALA A 475 -29.96 13.28 -7.19
CA ALA A 475 -29.20 12.06 -6.95
C ALA A 475 -28.72 11.95 -5.49
N GLN A 476 -28.22 13.04 -4.91
CA GLN A 476 -27.80 13.11 -3.52
C GLN A 476 -28.95 12.76 -2.57
N LYS A 477 -30.12 13.37 -2.78
CA LYS A 477 -31.31 13.10 -1.97
C LYS A 477 -31.71 11.63 -2.04
N LEU A 478 -31.68 11.06 -3.24
CA LEU A 478 -32.01 9.66 -3.47
C LEU A 478 -31.03 8.71 -2.75
N LEU A 479 -29.72 9.04 -2.75
CA LEU A 479 -28.71 8.29 -1.99
C LEU A 479 -28.88 8.44 -0.46
N ILE A 480 -29.30 9.61 0.03
CA ILE A 480 -29.65 9.80 1.45
C ILE A 480 -30.84 8.93 1.84
N GLU A 481 -31.86 8.85 0.97
CA GLU A 481 -33.02 7.97 1.17
C GLU A 481 -32.64 6.48 1.11
N GLN A 482 -31.65 6.11 0.29
CA GLN A 482 -31.14 4.74 0.19
C GLN A 482 -30.40 4.29 1.45
N LYS A 483 -29.64 5.19 2.06
CA LYS A 483 -28.65 4.84 3.08
C LYS A 483 -29.18 3.97 4.23
N PRO A 484 -30.39 4.19 4.78
CA PRO A 484 -30.96 3.31 5.81
C PRO A 484 -31.30 1.88 5.35
N LEU A 485 -31.25 1.61 4.04
CA LEU A 485 -31.48 0.29 3.43
C LEU A 485 -30.16 -0.46 3.20
N VAL A 486 -29.06 0.26 3.02
CA VAL A 486 -27.74 -0.29 2.68
C VAL A 486 -27.09 -0.91 3.91
N GLN A 487 -26.60 -2.14 3.77
CA GLN A 487 -25.85 -2.85 4.80
C GLN A 487 -24.49 -2.19 5.05
N ALA A 488 -23.76 -1.91 3.96
CA ALA A 488 -22.46 -1.25 3.99
C ALA A 488 -22.10 -0.62 2.63
N TYR A 489 -21.32 0.46 2.69
CA TYR A 489 -20.57 0.97 1.56
C TYR A 489 -19.19 0.30 1.57
N VAL A 490 -18.85 -0.35 0.47
CA VAL A 490 -17.67 -1.24 0.33
C VAL A 490 -17.08 -1.11 -1.08
N VAL A 491 -15.84 -1.53 -1.28
CA VAL A 491 -15.20 -1.61 -2.61
C VAL A 491 -15.01 -3.08 -2.98
N ASP A 492 -13.82 -3.65 -2.78
CA ASP A 492 -13.53 -5.06 -3.15
C ASP A 492 -14.23 -6.10 -2.25
N GLN A 493 -14.69 -5.66 -1.08
CA GLN A 493 -15.34 -6.53 -0.10
C GLN A 493 -16.72 -7.04 -0.57
N VAL A 494 -17.31 -6.43 -1.62
CA VAL A 494 -18.57 -6.90 -2.20
C VAL A 494 -18.45 -8.37 -2.59
N ARG A 495 -17.36 -8.76 -3.26
CA ARG A 495 -17.07 -10.14 -3.69
C ARG A 495 -17.21 -11.12 -2.53
N ASP A 496 -16.39 -10.95 -1.49
CA ASP A 496 -16.32 -11.89 -0.36
C ASP A 496 -17.67 -12.02 0.36
N LYS A 497 -18.35 -10.89 0.55
CA LYS A 497 -19.66 -10.85 1.23
C LYS A 497 -20.74 -11.55 0.43
N MET A 498 -20.77 -11.33 -0.89
CA MET A 498 -21.73 -11.99 -1.78
C MET A 498 -21.46 -13.50 -1.88
N ILE A 499 -20.20 -13.92 -1.99
CA ILE A 499 -19.81 -15.35 -1.92
C ILE A 499 -20.23 -15.96 -0.57
N GLY A 500 -20.08 -15.21 0.53
CA GLY A 500 -20.49 -15.60 1.87
C GLY A 500 -21.99 -15.65 2.12
N ASN A 501 -22.82 -15.20 1.15
CA ASN A 501 -24.27 -14.99 1.31
C ASN A 501 -24.62 -14.02 2.45
N GLU A 502 -23.77 -13.01 2.70
CA GLU A 502 -23.99 -11.98 3.72
C GLU A 502 -24.97 -10.88 3.26
N ALA A 503 -25.19 -10.76 1.95
CA ALA A 503 -26.07 -9.79 1.31
C ALA A 503 -26.79 -10.43 0.12
N ALA A 504 -27.95 -9.89 -0.23
CA ALA A 504 -28.75 -10.35 -1.36
C ALA A 504 -28.31 -9.68 -2.67
N ILE A 505 -27.87 -8.43 -2.60
CA ILE A 505 -27.60 -7.57 -3.75
C ILE A 505 -26.32 -6.76 -3.49
N GLY A 506 -25.47 -6.64 -4.50
CA GLY A 506 -24.27 -5.81 -4.46
C GLY A 506 -23.99 -5.13 -5.79
N VAL A 507 -23.45 -3.90 -5.73
CA VAL A 507 -22.93 -3.20 -6.91
C VAL A 507 -21.46 -3.57 -7.10
N ILE A 508 -21.10 -4.13 -8.26
CA ILE A 508 -19.77 -4.69 -8.50
C ILE A 508 -19.30 -4.46 -9.95
N TYR A 509 -17.99 -4.50 -10.15
CA TYR A 509 -17.36 -4.55 -11.47
C TYR A 509 -17.54 -5.93 -12.12
N SER A 510 -17.69 -5.95 -13.45
CA SER A 510 -17.95 -7.17 -14.23
C SER A 510 -16.85 -8.23 -14.12
N GLY A 511 -15.58 -7.82 -13.95
CA GLY A 511 -14.46 -8.76 -13.80
C GLY A 511 -14.61 -9.59 -12.52
N GLU A 512 -14.83 -8.93 -11.39
CA GLU A 512 -15.09 -9.61 -10.11
C GLU A 512 -16.33 -10.50 -10.16
N ALA A 513 -17.35 -10.14 -10.93
CA ALA A 513 -18.60 -10.89 -11.02
C ALA A 513 -18.38 -12.31 -11.59
N ILE A 514 -17.49 -12.48 -12.57
CA ILE A 514 -17.20 -13.79 -13.17
C ILE A 514 -16.54 -14.70 -12.13
N TYR A 515 -15.48 -14.23 -11.50
CA TYR A 515 -14.82 -14.96 -10.41
C TYR A 515 -15.82 -15.32 -9.29
N THR A 516 -16.67 -14.37 -8.92
CA THR A 516 -17.68 -14.54 -7.88
C THR A 516 -18.70 -15.63 -8.23
N GLN A 517 -19.12 -15.73 -9.51
CA GLN A 517 -20.01 -16.80 -9.97
C GLN A 517 -19.33 -18.18 -9.98
N LEU A 518 -18.04 -18.24 -10.27
CA LEU A 518 -17.27 -19.50 -10.22
C LEU A 518 -17.22 -20.05 -8.79
N GLU A 519 -17.06 -19.18 -7.79
CA GLU A 519 -17.04 -19.55 -6.37
C GLU A 519 -18.45 -19.80 -5.79
N ASN A 520 -19.47 -19.09 -6.27
CA ASN A 520 -20.86 -19.26 -5.87
C ASN A 520 -21.83 -19.22 -7.07
N PRO A 521 -22.25 -20.40 -7.59
CA PRO A 521 -23.13 -20.50 -8.77
C PRO A 521 -24.55 -19.93 -8.57
N ASP A 522 -24.94 -19.59 -7.34
CA ASP A 522 -26.23 -18.95 -7.04
C ASP A 522 -26.21 -17.44 -7.34
N LEU A 523 -25.05 -16.87 -7.63
CA LEU A 523 -24.91 -15.45 -7.95
C LEU A 523 -25.12 -15.19 -9.45
N GLU A 524 -25.74 -14.07 -9.77
CA GLU A 524 -26.00 -13.63 -11.13
C GLU A 524 -25.73 -12.13 -11.29
N TYR A 525 -25.16 -11.75 -12.44
CA TYR A 525 -24.79 -10.37 -12.76
C TYR A 525 -25.65 -9.84 -13.89
N VAL A 526 -26.06 -8.57 -13.77
CA VAL A 526 -26.86 -7.88 -14.79
C VAL A 526 -26.38 -6.43 -14.98
N ILE A 527 -26.39 -5.99 -16.24
CA ILE A 527 -26.26 -4.57 -16.59
C ILE A 527 -27.66 -3.95 -16.61
N PRO A 528 -27.97 -2.99 -15.73
CA PRO A 528 -29.33 -2.46 -15.61
C PRO A 528 -29.85 -1.80 -16.89
N LYS A 529 -31.17 -1.83 -17.07
CA LYS A 529 -31.85 -1.36 -18.28
C LYS A 529 -31.78 0.15 -18.48
N GLU A 530 -31.57 0.92 -17.41
CA GLU A 530 -31.32 2.37 -17.46
C GLU A 530 -29.93 2.69 -18.04
N GLY A 531 -29.06 1.69 -18.10
CA GLY A 531 -27.65 1.83 -18.44
C GLY A 531 -26.76 1.93 -17.21
N SER A 532 -25.46 1.83 -17.44
CA SER A 532 -24.45 1.81 -16.39
C SER A 532 -23.16 2.49 -16.85
N ASN A 533 -22.14 2.45 -16.00
CA ASN A 533 -20.79 2.78 -16.41
C ASN A 533 -20.20 1.66 -17.27
N ILE A 534 -19.63 2.06 -18.41
CA ILE A 534 -18.68 1.28 -19.20
C ILE A 534 -17.33 1.98 -19.12
N TRP A 535 -16.35 1.30 -18.57
CA TRP A 535 -15.02 1.86 -18.34
C TRP A 535 -14.00 1.14 -19.20
N ILE A 536 -12.92 1.85 -19.51
CA ILE A 536 -11.78 1.29 -20.23
C ILE A 536 -10.50 1.81 -19.60
N ASP A 537 -9.69 0.90 -19.09
CA ASP A 537 -8.36 1.20 -18.64
C ASP A 537 -7.40 1.03 -19.82
N SER A 538 -6.51 1.99 -19.99
CA SER A 538 -5.58 2.00 -21.11
C SER A 538 -4.15 2.22 -20.64
N LEU A 539 -3.20 1.57 -21.31
CA LEU A 539 -1.78 1.81 -21.09
C LEU A 539 -1.39 3.13 -21.74
N VAL A 540 -0.71 3.99 -20.99
CA VAL A 540 -0.19 5.28 -21.43
C VAL A 540 1.29 5.41 -21.04
N ILE A 541 2.00 6.32 -21.72
CA ILE A 541 3.40 6.62 -21.43
C ILE A 541 3.49 8.04 -20.85
N PRO A 542 3.91 8.22 -19.58
CA PRO A 542 4.15 9.54 -19.02
C PRO A 542 5.22 10.32 -19.77
N LYS A 543 5.09 11.64 -19.82
CA LYS A 543 6.01 12.54 -20.54
C LYS A 543 7.43 12.53 -19.97
N ASN A 544 7.59 12.20 -18.69
CA ASN A 544 8.87 12.08 -18.01
C ASN A 544 9.45 10.65 -18.03
N ALA A 545 8.84 9.71 -18.77
CA ALA A 545 9.36 8.36 -18.96
C ALA A 545 10.82 8.36 -19.43
N LYS A 546 11.65 7.50 -18.83
CA LYS A 546 13.08 7.40 -19.15
C LYS A 546 13.34 6.37 -20.26
N HIS A 547 12.52 5.33 -20.32
CA HIS A 547 12.71 4.19 -21.21
C HIS A 547 11.51 4.02 -22.15
N LYS A 548 11.21 5.06 -22.94
CA LYS A 548 10.03 5.09 -23.82
C LYS A 548 9.97 3.91 -24.80
N GLU A 549 11.10 3.54 -25.41
CA GLU A 549 11.13 2.40 -26.35
C GLU A 549 10.83 1.06 -25.63
N ASN A 550 11.32 0.89 -24.39
CA ASN A 550 11.01 -0.28 -23.57
C ASN A 550 9.53 -0.31 -23.16
N ALA A 551 8.94 0.86 -22.86
CA ALA A 551 7.50 0.99 -22.63
C ALA A 551 6.67 0.57 -23.85
N GLU A 552 7.04 1.02 -25.05
CA GLU A 552 6.36 0.63 -26.29
C GLU A 552 6.53 -0.87 -26.57
N ALA A 553 7.71 -1.45 -26.31
CA ALA A 553 7.94 -2.88 -26.39
C ALA A 553 7.05 -3.67 -25.41
N PHE A 554 6.92 -3.20 -24.17
CA PHE A 554 6.03 -3.78 -23.16
C PHE A 554 4.57 -3.73 -23.60
N ILE A 555 4.08 -2.57 -24.06
CA ILE A 555 2.70 -2.42 -24.55
C ILE A 555 2.45 -3.35 -25.77
N ASN A 556 3.42 -3.47 -26.67
CA ASN A 556 3.33 -4.36 -27.82
C ASN A 556 3.29 -5.85 -27.43
N PHE A 557 4.02 -6.23 -26.38
CA PHE A 557 3.97 -7.58 -25.83
C PHE A 557 2.60 -7.90 -25.24
N ILE A 558 2.04 -6.98 -24.44
CA ILE A 558 0.70 -7.12 -23.85
C ILE A 558 -0.40 -7.22 -24.93
N CYS A 559 -0.23 -6.53 -26.07
CA CYS A 559 -1.18 -6.61 -27.19
C CYS A 559 -1.15 -7.94 -27.96
N ARG A 560 -0.29 -8.90 -27.60
CA ARG A 560 -0.27 -10.23 -28.22
C ARG A 560 -1.52 -11.02 -27.82
N PRO A 561 -2.15 -11.76 -28.75
CA PRO A 561 -3.38 -12.52 -28.47
C PRO A 561 -3.22 -13.51 -27.32
N GLU A 562 -2.09 -14.21 -27.25
CA GLU A 562 -1.81 -15.25 -26.27
C GLU A 562 -1.63 -14.65 -24.86
N ILE A 563 -0.96 -13.50 -24.77
CA ILE A 563 -0.75 -12.77 -23.52
C ILE A 563 -2.08 -12.17 -23.02
N ALA A 564 -2.86 -11.56 -23.91
CA ALA A 564 -4.18 -11.07 -23.54
C ALA A 564 -5.12 -12.19 -23.05
N LYS A 565 -5.12 -13.35 -23.71
CA LYS A 565 -5.87 -14.54 -23.27
C LYS A 565 -5.38 -15.04 -21.91
N MET A 566 -4.06 -15.17 -21.73
CA MET A 566 -3.48 -15.58 -20.45
C MET A 566 -3.92 -14.65 -19.33
N ASN A 567 -3.84 -13.34 -19.56
CA ASN A 567 -4.26 -12.36 -18.59
C ASN A 567 -5.76 -12.49 -18.28
N PHE A 568 -6.62 -12.65 -19.30
CA PHE A 568 -8.06 -12.92 -19.11
C PHE A 568 -8.32 -14.15 -18.23
N ASP A 569 -7.60 -15.25 -18.45
CA ASP A 569 -7.80 -16.47 -17.66
C ASP A 569 -7.39 -16.29 -16.19
N TYR A 570 -6.39 -15.45 -15.94
CA TYR A 570 -5.90 -15.15 -14.60
C TYR A 570 -6.85 -14.20 -13.83
N ILE A 571 -7.24 -13.08 -14.44
CA ILE A 571 -7.98 -12.00 -13.75
C ILE A 571 -9.48 -11.99 -14.04
N THR A 572 -9.95 -12.66 -15.11
CA THR A 572 -11.35 -12.72 -15.59
C THR A 572 -11.97 -11.39 -16.06
N TYR A 573 -11.21 -10.29 -16.10
CA TYR A 573 -11.63 -9.03 -16.71
C TYR A 573 -11.62 -9.08 -18.23
N SER A 574 -12.55 -8.35 -18.84
CA SER A 574 -12.75 -8.36 -20.28
C SER A 574 -11.57 -7.73 -21.03
N ILE A 575 -11.06 -8.46 -22.00
CA ILE A 575 -9.98 -8.00 -22.88
C ILE A 575 -10.55 -7.29 -24.12
N PRO A 576 -9.96 -6.17 -24.57
CA PRO A 576 -10.30 -5.52 -25.82
C PRO A 576 -9.62 -6.18 -27.03
N ASN A 577 -8.85 -7.26 -26.80
CA ASN A 577 -8.13 -8.01 -27.83
C ASN A 577 -9.02 -9.08 -28.48
N ASP A 578 -9.55 -8.79 -29.67
CA ASP A 578 -10.47 -9.68 -30.39
C ASP A 578 -9.82 -11.00 -30.80
N ALA A 579 -8.51 -10.99 -31.07
CA ALA A 579 -7.76 -12.20 -31.39
C ALA A 579 -7.58 -13.07 -30.13
N GLY A 580 -7.22 -12.45 -28.99
CA GLY A 580 -7.10 -13.12 -27.69
C GLY A 580 -8.43 -13.72 -27.24
N ARG A 581 -9.54 -13.00 -27.42
CA ARG A 581 -10.89 -13.52 -27.10
C ARG A 581 -11.20 -14.81 -27.86
N LYS A 582 -10.77 -14.94 -29.12
CA LYS A 582 -10.98 -16.17 -29.92
C LYS A 582 -10.19 -17.36 -29.38
N LEU A 583 -9.07 -17.11 -28.70
CA LEU A 583 -8.23 -18.13 -28.08
C LEU A 583 -8.76 -18.63 -26.73
N ILE A 584 -9.76 -17.97 -26.13
CA ILE A 584 -10.40 -18.46 -24.90
C ILE A 584 -11.08 -19.81 -25.20
N GLU A 585 -10.58 -20.86 -24.55
CA GLU A 585 -10.99 -22.25 -24.84
C GLU A 585 -12.40 -22.54 -24.33
N GLU A 586 -12.73 -22.04 -23.13
CA GLU A 586 -14.02 -22.26 -22.51
C GLU A 586 -15.13 -21.45 -23.19
N PRO A 587 -16.11 -22.09 -23.86
CA PRO A 587 -17.16 -21.36 -24.56
C PRO A 587 -18.05 -20.54 -23.63
N ALA A 588 -18.18 -20.96 -22.36
CA ALA A 588 -18.95 -20.25 -21.34
C ALA A 588 -18.33 -18.89 -20.99
N LEU A 589 -17.00 -18.81 -20.92
CA LEU A 589 -16.28 -17.55 -20.66
C LEU A 589 -16.18 -16.70 -21.92
N ARG A 590 -15.81 -17.31 -23.07
CA ARG A 590 -15.67 -16.61 -24.37
C ARG A 590 -16.95 -15.91 -24.84
N ASN A 591 -18.10 -16.52 -24.53
CA ASN A 591 -19.42 -16.00 -24.87
C ASN A 591 -20.19 -15.52 -23.63
N SER A 592 -19.50 -15.31 -22.51
CA SER A 592 -20.12 -14.78 -21.29
C SER A 592 -20.69 -13.39 -21.58
N LYS A 593 -21.97 -13.19 -21.24
CA LYS A 593 -22.61 -11.87 -21.31
C LYS A 593 -22.09 -10.91 -20.24
N ILE A 594 -21.38 -11.43 -19.23
CA ILE A 594 -20.74 -10.61 -18.19
C ILE A 594 -19.43 -10.02 -18.73
N ALA A 595 -18.58 -10.87 -19.31
CA ALA A 595 -17.31 -10.42 -19.91
C ALA A 595 -17.55 -9.66 -21.21
N PHE A 596 -18.40 -10.19 -22.08
CA PHE A 596 -18.58 -9.69 -23.43
C PHE A 596 -20.07 -9.49 -23.72
N PRO A 597 -20.71 -8.50 -23.06
CA PRO A 597 -22.13 -8.18 -23.24
C PRO A 597 -22.48 -7.81 -24.68
N ASP A 598 -23.77 -7.91 -24.99
CA ASP A 598 -24.29 -7.56 -26.32
C ASP A 598 -24.15 -6.05 -26.56
N THR A 599 -23.79 -5.62 -27.78
CA THR A 599 -23.54 -4.19 -28.10
C THR A 599 -24.73 -3.29 -27.75
N LYS A 600 -25.96 -3.79 -27.87
CA LYS A 600 -27.18 -3.06 -27.49
C LYS A 600 -27.28 -2.74 -26.00
N GLU A 601 -26.69 -3.57 -25.14
CA GLU A 601 -26.63 -3.30 -23.69
C GLU A 601 -25.58 -2.23 -23.39
N LEU A 602 -24.53 -2.15 -24.20
CA LEU A 602 -23.48 -1.13 -24.06
C LEU A 602 -23.89 0.23 -24.63
N GLU A 603 -24.77 0.30 -25.63
CA GLU A 603 -25.28 1.55 -26.21
C GLU A 603 -25.95 2.49 -25.18
N ARG A 604 -26.50 1.94 -24.09
CA ARG A 604 -27.10 2.70 -22.98
C ARG A 604 -26.10 3.05 -21.87
N CYS A 605 -24.89 2.48 -21.91
CA CYS A 605 -23.85 2.74 -20.93
C CYS A 605 -23.02 3.97 -21.31
N GLU A 606 -22.42 4.60 -20.31
CA GLU A 606 -21.61 5.81 -20.48
C GLU A 606 -20.23 5.63 -19.82
N THR A 607 -19.21 6.20 -20.45
CA THR A 607 -17.86 6.28 -19.88
C THR A 607 -17.74 7.51 -19.00
N PHE A 608 -16.99 7.42 -17.90
CA PHE A 608 -16.76 8.59 -17.07
C PHE A 608 -15.88 9.61 -17.81
N LYS A 609 -16.20 10.88 -17.63
CA LYS A 609 -15.43 12.02 -18.13
C LYS A 609 -14.80 12.77 -16.98
N PHE A 610 -13.71 13.47 -17.28
CA PHE A 610 -13.16 14.43 -16.35
C PHE A 610 -14.09 15.64 -16.28
N LEU A 611 -14.64 15.91 -15.09
CA LEU A 611 -15.63 16.98 -14.91
C LEU A 611 -14.99 18.31 -14.49
N GLY A 612 -13.67 18.34 -14.29
CA GLY A 612 -12.94 19.49 -13.74
C GLY A 612 -12.94 19.50 -12.20
N ASP A 613 -11.89 20.11 -11.63
CA ASP A 613 -11.64 20.11 -10.18
C ASP A 613 -12.80 20.72 -9.35
N GLU A 614 -13.51 21.71 -9.90
CA GLU A 614 -14.65 22.36 -9.22
C GLU A 614 -15.83 21.39 -9.08
N ASN A 615 -16.19 20.67 -10.14
CA ASN A 615 -17.27 19.68 -10.09
C ASN A 615 -16.89 18.49 -9.23
N ASP A 616 -15.64 18.01 -9.31
CA ASP A 616 -15.15 16.94 -8.44
C ASP A 616 -15.26 17.32 -6.96
N ALA A 617 -14.98 18.58 -6.59
CA ALA A 617 -15.15 19.06 -5.23
C ALA A 617 -16.63 19.05 -4.79
N ILE A 618 -17.56 19.42 -5.68
CA ILE A 618 -19.01 19.39 -5.42
C ILE A 618 -19.48 17.94 -5.16
N TYR A 619 -19.13 17.00 -6.04
CA TYR A 619 -19.44 15.58 -5.87
C TYR A 619 -18.90 15.04 -4.53
N ASN A 620 -17.66 15.36 -4.19
CA ASN A 620 -17.04 14.95 -2.93
C ASN A 620 -17.74 15.54 -1.70
N GLU A 621 -18.14 16.82 -1.74
CA GLU A 621 -18.88 17.47 -0.67
C GLU A 621 -20.26 16.82 -0.47
N MET A 622 -21.01 16.63 -1.55
CA MET A 622 -22.32 16.00 -1.50
C MET A 622 -22.24 14.55 -0.99
N TRP A 623 -21.21 13.80 -1.41
CA TRP A 623 -20.97 12.43 -0.92
C TRP A 623 -20.66 12.38 0.57
N ARG A 624 -19.84 13.32 1.07
CA ARG A 624 -19.59 13.45 2.52
C ARG A 624 -20.88 13.67 3.29
N GLU A 625 -21.81 14.47 2.76
CA GLU A 625 -23.11 14.65 3.38
C GLU A 625 -23.93 13.36 3.37
N VAL A 626 -24.03 12.64 2.25
CA VAL A 626 -24.67 11.32 2.16
C VAL A 626 -24.11 10.39 3.24
N LYS A 627 -22.78 10.29 3.34
CA LYS A 627 -22.10 9.45 4.36
C LYS A 627 -22.28 9.93 5.79
N SER A 628 -22.75 11.16 6.02
CA SER A 628 -22.98 11.71 7.37
C SER A 628 -24.41 11.54 7.91
N LYS A 629 -25.43 11.41 7.05
CA LYS A 629 -26.86 11.29 7.46
C LYS A 629 -27.21 9.92 7.99
#